data_AF-A0A2S6MYH3-F1
#
_entry.id   AF-A0A2S6MYH3-F1
#
_cell.length_a   1.000
_cell.length_b   1.000
_cell.length_c   1.000
_cell.angle_alpha   90.00
_cell.angle_beta   90.00
_cell.angle_gamma   90.00
#
_symmetry.space_group_name_H-M   'P 1'
#
loop_
_entity.id
_entity.type
_entity.pdbx_description
1 polymer ?
#
loop_
_entity_poly.entity_id
_entity_poly.type
_entity_poly.pdbx_seq_one_letter_code
_entity_poly.pdbx_strand_id
1 'polypeptide(L)' 'MDPEKQRAIARKGGEAVPREKRSFTQNASLAAEAGRKGGKSVNPGNRSFARDKDLAKSAGRKGGRAAHPAAE' A
#
# COMPACT_ATOMS: atom_id res chain seq x y z
N MET A 1 7.54 -11.81 22.23
CA MET A 1 6.30 -11.25 21.67
C MET A 1 5.88 -12.15 20.52
N ASP A 2 4.66 -12.67 20.54
CA ASP A 2 4.14 -13.52 19.48
C ASP A 2 3.86 -12.69 18.21
N PRO A 3 4.35 -13.09 17.02
CA PRO A 3 4.19 -12.33 15.79
C PRO A 3 2.73 -12.22 15.33
N GLU A 4 1.88 -13.19 15.64
CA GLU A 4 0.44 -13.09 15.36
C GLU A 4 -0.21 -12.06 16.29
N LYS A 5 0.17 -12.07 17.57
CA LYS A 5 -0.31 -11.06 18.53
C LYS A 5 0.10 -9.65 18.13
N GLN A 6 1.33 -9.46 17.60
CA GLN A 6 1.79 -8.17 17.08
C GLN A 6 0.95 -7.72 15.87
N ARG A 7 0.69 -8.62 14.91
CA ARG A 7 -0.15 -8.33 13.74
C ARG A 7 -1.57 -8.00 14.13
N ALA A 8 -2.14 -8.72 15.09
CA ALA A 8 -3.49 -8.45 15.60
C ALA A 8 -3.59 -7.06 16.24
N ILE A 9 -2.58 -6.64 17.02
CA ILE A 9 -2.52 -5.29 17.61
C ILE A 9 -2.41 -4.22 16.52
N ALA A 10 -1.51 -4.40 15.54
CA ALA A 10 -1.35 -3.45 14.43
C ALA A 10 -2.64 -3.32 13.58
N ARG A 11 -3.31 -4.45 13.32
CA ARG A 11 -4.59 -4.48 12.59
C ARG A 11 -5.68 -3.74 13.36
N LYS A 12 -5.85 -4.05 14.65
CA LYS A 12 -6.85 -3.41 15.52
C LYS A 12 -6.61 -1.91 15.68
N GLY A 13 -5.33 -1.50 15.81
CA GLY A 13 -4.96 -0.08 15.87
C GLY A 13 -5.31 0.69 14.58
N GLY A 14 -5.11 0.06 13.41
CA GLY A 14 -5.48 0.66 12.11
C GLY A 14 -6.99 0.69 11.85
N GLU A 15 -7.72 -0.32 12.34
CA GLU A 15 -9.20 -0.37 12.23
C GLU A 15 -9.88 0.66 13.13
N ALA A 16 -9.33 0.96 14.30
CA ALA A 16 -9.88 1.93 15.24
C ALA A 16 -9.85 3.38 14.73
N VAL A 17 -9.02 3.67 13.71
CA VAL A 17 -8.98 4.99 13.08
C VAL A 17 -9.98 5.03 11.90
N PRO A 18 -11.01 5.91 11.95
CA PRO A 18 -11.94 6.10 10.84
C PRO A 18 -11.20 6.40 9.54
N ARG A 19 -11.75 5.98 8.41
CA ARG A 19 -11.10 6.09 7.10
C ARG A 19 -10.64 7.52 6.79
N GLU A 20 -11.43 8.53 7.11
CA GLU A 20 -11.08 9.93 6.84
C GLU A 20 -9.92 10.45 7.70
N LYS A 21 -9.65 9.80 8.84
CA LYS A 21 -8.60 10.19 9.80
C LYS A 21 -7.31 9.37 9.67
N ARG A 22 -7.26 8.42 8.74
CA ARG A 22 -6.06 7.59 8.51
C ARG A 22 -4.99 8.42 7.82
N SER A 23 -3.78 8.45 8.38
CA SER A 23 -2.66 9.25 7.85
C SER A 23 -2.32 8.96 6.38
N PHE A 24 -2.44 7.70 5.94
CA PHE A 24 -2.23 7.32 4.54
C PHE A 24 -3.36 7.77 3.59
N THR A 25 -4.56 8.01 4.11
CA THR A 25 -5.69 8.52 3.31
C THR A 25 -5.65 10.05 3.23
N GLN A 26 -5.14 10.70 4.27
CA GLN A 26 -4.97 12.16 4.31
C GLN A 26 -3.75 12.66 3.53
N ASN A 27 -2.66 11.89 3.51
CA ASN A 27 -1.43 12.27 2.84
C ASN A 27 -0.96 11.19 1.85
N ALA A 28 -1.25 11.41 0.57
CA ALA A 28 -0.86 10.51 -0.50
C ALA A 28 0.68 10.38 -0.64
N SER A 29 1.43 11.45 -0.34
CA SER A 29 2.89 11.43 -0.36
C SER A 29 3.45 10.49 0.71
N LEU A 30 2.93 10.58 1.95
CA LEU A 30 3.29 9.69 3.05
C LEU A 30 3.00 8.22 2.71
N ALA A 31 1.84 7.95 2.12
CA ALA A 31 1.48 6.61 1.67
C ALA A 31 2.45 6.08 0.59
N ALA A 32 2.81 6.93 -0.38
CA ALA A 32 3.76 6.59 -1.42
C ALA A 32 5.17 6.34 -0.84
N GLU A 33 5.63 7.16 0.10
CA GLU A 33 6.92 7.00 0.77
C GLU A 33 7.00 5.72 1.58
N ALA A 34 5.98 5.46 2.41
CA ALA A 34 5.89 4.22 3.18
C ALA A 34 5.87 2.98 2.28
N GLY A 35 5.08 3.03 1.19
CA GLY A 35 5.04 1.97 0.18
C GLY A 35 6.40 1.74 -0.49
N ARG A 36 7.09 2.80 -0.92
CA ARG A 36 8.43 2.71 -1.51
C ARG A 36 9.44 2.12 -0.53
N LYS A 37 9.44 2.59 0.73
CA LYS A 37 10.35 2.09 1.76
C LYS A 37 10.11 0.59 2.03
N GLY A 38 8.87 0.19 2.21
CA GLY A 38 8.51 -1.22 2.40
C GLY A 38 8.93 -2.10 1.21
N GLY A 39 8.71 -1.64 -0.01
CA GLY A 39 9.13 -2.37 -1.22
C GLY A 39 10.66 -2.50 -1.36
N LYS A 40 11.43 -1.50 -0.93
CA LYS A 40 12.90 -1.55 -0.92
C LYS A 40 13.45 -2.57 0.09
N SER A 41 12.77 -2.79 1.21
CA SER A 41 13.15 -3.80 2.21
C SER A 41 12.98 -5.25 1.72
N VAL A 42 12.28 -5.46 0.59
CA VAL A 42 12.09 -6.77 -0.02
C VAL A 42 13.13 -6.98 -1.13
N ASN A 43 13.74 -8.18 -1.16
CA ASN A 43 14.63 -8.61 -2.23
C ASN A 43 13.93 -8.42 -3.60
N PRO A 44 14.59 -7.81 -4.60
CA PRO A 44 13.99 -7.53 -5.92
C PRO A 44 13.22 -8.70 -6.53
N GLY A 45 13.75 -9.94 -6.46
CA GLY A 45 13.11 -11.13 -7.02
C GLY A 45 11.88 -11.61 -6.24
N ASN A 46 11.75 -11.20 -4.98
CA ASN A 46 10.65 -11.59 -4.09
C ASN A 46 9.59 -10.50 -3.93
N ARG A 47 9.71 -9.36 -4.62
CA ARG A 47 8.69 -8.30 -4.61
C ARG A 47 7.42 -8.83 -5.26
N SER A 48 6.26 -8.47 -4.71
CA SER A 48 4.95 -8.94 -5.21
C SER A 48 4.75 -8.66 -6.70
N PHE A 49 5.18 -7.49 -7.19
CA PHE A 49 5.09 -7.12 -8.62
C PHE A 49 6.09 -7.84 -9.52
N ALA A 50 7.21 -8.34 -8.98
CA ALA A 50 8.17 -9.15 -9.73
C ALA A 50 7.67 -10.59 -9.86
N ARG A 51 7.01 -11.10 -8.82
CA ARG A 51 6.46 -12.46 -8.77
C ARG A 51 5.12 -12.59 -9.50
N ASP A 52 4.31 -11.53 -9.49
CA ASP A 52 2.99 -11.47 -10.12
C ASP A 52 2.90 -10.26 -11.06
N LYS A 53 3.01 -10.54 -12.37
CA LYS A 53 2.93 -9.52 -13.43
C LYS A 53 1.51 -8.98 -13.60
N ASP A 54 0.48 -9.76 -13.32
CA ASP A 54 -0.91 -9.32 -13.50
C ASP A 54 -1.35 -8.40 -12.36
N LEU A 55 -0.86 -8.66 -11.14
CA LEU A 55 -0.92 -7.71 -10.04
C LEU A 55 -0.21 -6.39 -10.40
N ALA A 56 0.98 -6.43 -11.00
CA ALA A 56 1.69 -5.24 -11.43
C ALA A 56 0.90 -4.43 -12.49
N LYS A 57 0.35 -5.12 -13.50
CA LYS A 57 -0.47 -4.49 -14.55
C LYS A 57 -1.75 -3.87 -13.99
N SER A 58 -2.46 -4.58 -13.11
CA SER A 58 -3.71 -4.07 -12.50
C SER A 58 -3.45 -2.85 -11.63
N ALA A 59 -2.42 -2.90 -10.79
CA ALA A 59 -1.98 -1.75 -9.98
C ALA A 59 -1.55 -0.56 -10.85
N GLY A 60 -0.79 -0.82 -11.92
CA GLY A 60 -0.37 0.21 -12.89
C GLY A 60 -1.56 0.88 -13.58
N ARG A 61 -2.52 0.11 -14.10
CA ARG A 61 -3.75 0.64 -14.70
C ARG A 61 -4.55 1.50 -13.72
N LYS A 62 -4.70 1.04 -12.48
CA LYS A 62 -5.40 1.80 -11.43
C LYS A 62 -4.67 3.12 -11.11
N GLY A 63 -3.35 3.09 -11.00
CA GLY A 63 -2.52 4.28 -10.77
C GLY A 63 -2.62 5.28 -11.92
N GLY A 64 -2.56 4.80 -13.17
CA GLY A 64 -2.70 5.64 -14.36
C GLY A 64 -4.06 6.34 -14.43
N ARG A 65 -5.16 5.62 -14.14
CA ARG A 65 -6.51 6.22 -14.06
C ARG A 65 -6.66 7.26 -12.94
N ALA A 66 -5.93 7.09 -11.84
CA ALA A 66 -5.96 8.06 -10.74
C ALA A 66 -5.15 9.32 -11.07
N ALA A 67 -4.07 9.19 -11.85
CA ALA A 67 -3.23 10.30 -12.30
C ALA A 67 -3.88 11.09 -13.45
N HIS A 68 -4.59 10.39 -14.33
CA HIS A 68 -5.35 10.97 -15.42
C HIS A 68 -6.80 10.49 -15.33
N PRO A 69 -7.68 11.21 -14.59
CA PRO A 69 -9.11 11.03 -14.80
C PRO A 69 -9.33 11.31 -16.30
N ALA A 70 -9.98 10.38 -17.00
CA ALA A 70 -10.35 10.60 -18.39
C ALA A 70 -11.10 11.93 -18.42
N ALA A 71 -10.58 12.90 -19.17
CA ALA A 71 -11.34 14.10 -19.48
C ALA A 71 -12.63 13.63 -20.15
N GLU A 72 -13.76 13.94 -19.54
CA GLU A 72 -15.09 13.75 -20.11
C GLU A 72 -15.28 14.71 -21.30
#